data_AF-A0A966PWI7-F1
#
_entry.id   AF-A0A966PWI7-F1
#
_cell.length_a   1.000
_cell.length_b   1.000
_cell.length_c   1.000
_cell.angle_alpha   90.00
_cell.angle_beta   90.00
_cell.angle_gamma   90.00
#
_symmetry.space_group_name_H-M   'P 1'
#
loop_
_entity.id
_entity.type
_entity.pdbx_description
1 polymer ?
#
loop_
_entity_poly.entity_id
_entity_poly.type
_entity_poly.pdbx_seq_one_letter_code
_entity_poly.pdbx_strand_id
1 'polypeptide(L)'
;TNSKIPLRRLESLEAALRVLAYNTGGIFQNSGVHDKDFKTIQSLADAPYAWTEKQANLAMMFLKRYKTLLDKFGFDTDELINNPRYDQPFRKISFDKSIDTFAAEDGREILEMRFPYNEKFISLIRCLKKKTQGLVPMLYDGENKKWTMNYTDTVAYYATLIAVRYDFNILKTKILEDYEEIKQEKKQYRPIIADIDVSSIRFINAPASLQEYWQEHCQSLSYLQQRDHVKQLGVSYTRNNSAPANTLAEKIAYASGTNLFVDRKIYDKKTLLEAIIKLNDLPALCPFSGDIQSKEEIITIHEWLRAFESAGISKDNIAFGFEFDTPINGNTNPELEQFPSANFVYGADSSMEERAKIYADWKEMHELSISNRKITAATKIIFVRNKIPRTLLKSGIKPCVAFMLQDNPRWPMSTNTLDRLVESLPKRLYYMSQMPSDIILQSI
;
A
#
# COMPACT_ATOMS: atom_id res chain seq x y z
N THR A 1 -33.37 -12.08 86.65
CA THR A 1 -32.95 -10.68 86.53
C THR A 1 -31.86 -10.59 85.47
N ASN A 2 -32.22 -10.35 84.21
CA ASN A 2 -31.25 -10.14 83.13
C ASN A 2 -30.77 -8.69 83.16
N SER A 3 -29.56 -8.46 83.66
CA SER A 3 -28.85 -7.19 83.54
C SER A 3 -28.55 -6.93 82.07
N LYS A 4 -29.21 -5.94 81.45
CA LYS A 4 -28.84 -5.44 80.12
C LYS A 4 -27.49 -4.75 80.24
N ILE A 5 -26.48 -5.28 79.54
CA ILE A 5 -25.19 -4.61 79.33
C ILE A 5 -25.47 -3.28 78.59
N PRO A 6 -24.94 -2.12 79.05
CA PRO A 6 -25.14 -0.86 78.36
C PRO A 6 -24.46 -0.89 76.99
N LEU A 7 -25.19 -0.48 75.95
CA LEU A 7 -24.69 -0.41 74.58
C LEU A 7 -23.58 0.65 74.48
N ARG A 8 -22.45 0.33 73.83
CA ARG A 8 -21.36 1.27 73.53
C ARG A 8 -21.74 2.10 72.31
N ARG A 9 -21.50 3.41 72.37
CA ARG A 9 -21.70 4.32 71.23
C ARG A 9 -20.43 4.38 70.38
N LEU A 10 -20.62 4.57 69.07
CA LEU A 10 -19.55 4.73 68.10
C LEU A 10 -19.48 6.20 67.65
N GLU A 11 -18.26 6.73 67.54
CA GLU A 11 -18.02 8.16 67.33
C GLU A 11 -18.16 8.59 65.86
N SER A 12 -17.92 7.66 64.92
CA SER A 12 -17.94 7.92 63.47
C SER A 12 -18.30 6.67 62.65
N LEU A 13 -18.65 6.87 61.37
CA LEU A 13 -18.90 5.77 60.43
C LEU A 13 -17.64 4.92 60.19
N GLU A 14 -16.47 5.54 60.18
CA GLU A 14 -15.17 4.88 60.09
C GLU A 14 -14.94 3.93 61.29
N ALA A 15 -15.24 4.39 62.51
CA ALA A 15 -15.16 3.55 63.70
C ALA A 15 -16.13 2.35 63.61
N ALA A 16 -17.35 2.56 63.13
CA ALA A 16 -18.32 1.49 62.94
C ALA A 16 -17.88 0.45 61.90
N LEU A 17 -17.27 0.89 60.79
CA LEU A 17 -16.72 0.02 59.77
C LEU A 17 -15.47 -0.75 60.25
N ARG A 18 -14.62 -0.15 61.08
CA ARG A 18 -13.49 -0.86 61.72
C ARG A 18 -13.99 -1.99 62.63
N VAL A 19 -15.07 -1.77 63.38
CA VAL A 19 -15.72 -2.84 64.17
C VAL A 19 -16.22 -3.97 63.27
N LEU A 20 -16.81 -3.65 62.12
CA LEU A 20 -17.26 -4.66 61.15
C LEU A 20 -16.10 -5.38 60.43
N ALA A 21 -15.00 -4.68 60.15
CA ALA A 21 -13.85 -5.19 59.40
C ALA A 21 -12.88 -6.04 60.23
N TYR A 22 -12.64 -5.68 61.49
CA TYR A 22 -11.52 -6.18 62.30
C TYR A 22 -11.89 -6.99 63.53
N ASN A 23 -13.13 -7.48 63.60
CA ASN A 23 -13.57 -8.30 64.71
C ASN A 23 -13.06 -9.76 64.60
N THR A 24 -11.74 -9.97 64.60
CA THR A 24 -11.09 -11.27 64.34
C THR A 24 -10.37 -11.89 65.56
N GLY A 25 -10.72 -11.52 66.81
CA GLY A 25 -9.88 -11.82 67.99
C GLY A 25 -10.52 -12.29 69.31
N GLY A 26 -11.77 -12.75 69.35
CA GLY A 26 -12.41 -13.33 70.57
C GLY A 26 -13.73 -14.02 70.24
N ILE A 27 -14.40 -14.71 71.21
CA ILE A 27 -15.67 -15.55 71.31
C ILE A 27 -16.70 -15.59 70.11
N PHE A 28 -16.31 -15.13 68.93
CA PHE A 28 -17.09 -14.69 67.79
C PHE A 28 -16.42 -15.26 66.53
N GLN A 29 -16.63 -16.54 66.26
CA GLN A 29 -16.35 -17.08 64.93
C GLN A 29 -17.61 -16.98 64.07
N ASN A 30 -17.43 -16.56 62.81
CA ASN A 30 -18.41 -16.05 61.84
C ASN A 30 -18.82 -14.58 62.06
N SER A 31 -18.00 -13.66 61.54
CA SER A 31 -18.37 -12.27 61.26
C SER A 31 -19.65 -12.28 60.41
N GLY A 32 -20.82 -12.07 61.00
CA GLY A 32 -22.12 -12.10 60.28
C GLY A 32 -22.27 -11.11 59.11
N VAL A 33 -21.17 -10.46 58.71
CA VAL A 33 -20.97 -9.71 57.48
C VAL A 33 -20.77 -10.68 56.31
N HIS A 34 -21.55 -10.50 55.25
CA HIS A 34 -21.46 -11.31 54.05
C HIS A 34 -20.12 -11.10 53.32
N ASP A 35 -19.49 -12.17 52.83
CA ASP A 35 -18.15 -12.15 52.20
C ASP A 35 -17.99 -11.10 51.10
N LYS A 36 -19.03 -10.89 50.28
CA LYS A 36 -19.06 -9.87 49.22
C LYS A 36 -18.90 -8.44 49.75
N ASP A 37 -19.45 -8.16 50.92
CA ASP A 37 -19.38 -6.83 51.53
C ASP A 37 -18.09 -6.66 52.34
N PHE A 38 -17.62 -7.74 52.98
CA PHE A 38 -16.46 -7.73 53.87
C PHE A 38 -15.22 -7.09 53.25
N LYS A 39 -14.86 -7.47 52.01
CA LYS A 39 -13.70 -6.86 51.30
C LYS A 39 -13.83 -5.35 51.12
N THR A 40 -15.03 -4.88 50.84
CA THR A 40 -15.28 -3.45 50.61
C THR A 40 -15.32 -2.68 51.93
N ILE A 41 -15.91 -3.27 52.97
CA ILE A 41 -15.92 -2.74 54.34
C ILE A 41 -14.49 -2.61 54.87
N GLN A 42 -13.66 -3.64 54.70
CA GLN A 42 -12.25 -3.61 55.08
C GLN A 42 -11.48 -2.51 54.33
N SER A 43 -11.62 -2.45 53.00
CA SER A 43 -10.99 -1.40 52.19
C SER A 43 -11.41 0.02 52.58
N LEU A 44 -12.64 0.23 53.05
CA LEU A 44 -13.09 1.53 53.53
C LEU A 44 -12.56 1.85 54.93
N ALA A 45 -12.53 0.85 55.82
CA ALA A 45 -12.01 0.98 57.18
C ALA A 45 -10.51 1.30 57.23
N ASP A 46 -9.76 0.78 56.24
CA ASP A 46 -8.31 0.97 56.10
C ASP A 46 -7.90 2.19 55.31
N ALA A 47 -8.85 2.92 54.74
CA ALA A 47 -8.55 4.03 53.86
C ALA A 47 -7.66 5.06 54.61
N PRO A 48 -6.41 5.30 54.18
CA PRO A 48 -5.52 6.25 54.85
C PRO A 48 -5.86 7.71 54.48
N TYR A 49 -6.96 7.92 53.75
CA TYR A 49 -7.39 9.20 53.19
C TYR A 49 -8.87 9.45 53.45
N ALA A 50 -9.28 10.72 53.48
CA ALA A 50 -10.67 11.11 53.62
C ALA A 50 -11.56 10.53 52.50
N TRP A 51 -12.74 10.03 52.86
CA TRP A 51 -13.66 9.43 51.89
C TRP A 51 -14.23 10.45 50.89
N THR A 52 -14.58 9.96 49.70
CA THR A 52 -15.51 10.71 48.81
C THR A 52 -16.94 10.57 49.31
N GLU A 53 -17.84 11.47 48.88
CA GLU A 53 -19.27 11.37 49.19
C GLU A 53 -19.89 10.01 48.76
N LYS A 54 -19.45 9.45 47.62
CA LYS A 54 -19.88 8.11 47.18
C LYS A 54 -19.42 7.00 48.14
N GLN A 55 -18.18 7.08 48.62
CA GLN A 55 -17.65 6.13 49.61
C GLN A 55 -18.38 6.25 50.95
N ALA A 56 -18.69 7.48 51.38
CA ALA A 56 -19.46 7.75 52.59
C ALA A 56 -20.91 7.22 52.50
N ASN A 57 -21.56 7.34 51.33
CA ASN A 57 -22.88 6.76 51.10
C ASN A 57 -22.85 5.22 51.12
N LEU A 58 -21.80 4.61 50.57
CA LEU A 58 -21.59 3.17 50.63
C LEU A 58 -21.36 2.68 52.07
N ALA A 59 -20.55 3.42 52.83
CA ALA A 59 -20.32 3.17 54.26
C ALA A 59 -21.63 3.23 55.07
N MET A 60 -22.46 4.24 54.82
CA MET A 60 -23.79 4.38 55.44
C MET A 60 -24.72 3.22 55.08
N MET A 61 -24.69 2.74 53.82
CA MET A 61 -25.45 1.57 53.41
C MET A 61 -25.02 0.31 54.20
N PHE A 62 -23.71 0.09 54.38
CA PHE A 62 -23.23 -1.04 55.18
C PHE A 62 -23.61 -0.93 56.65
N LEU A 63 -23.52 0.27 57.24
CA LEU A 63 -23.95 0.51 58.61
C LEU A 63 -25.43 0.14 58.82
N LYS A 64 -26.31 0.60 57.91
CA LYS A 64 -27.75 0.25 57.95
C LYS A 64 -27.99 -1.25 57.77
N ARG A 65 -27.27 -1.89 56.83
CA ARG A 65 -27.40 -3.32 56.53
C ARG A 65 -26.99 -4.20 57.71
N TYR A 66 -25.93 -3.83 58.42
CA TYR A 66 -25.38 -4.60 59.52
C TYR A 66 -25.72 -4.04 60.91
N LYS A 67 -26.72 -3.14 60.99
CA LYS A 67 -27.22 -2.58 62.25
C LYS A 67 -27.55 -3.69 63.27
N THR A 68 -28.40 -4.65 62.90
CA THR A 68 -28.85 -5.72 63.80
C THR A 68 -27.68 -6.57 64.32
N LEU A 69 -26.60 -6.67 63.53
CA LEU A 69 -25.38 -7.36 63.92
C LEU A 69 -24.59 -6.55 64.95
N LEU A 70 -24.48 -5.25 64.76
CA LEU A 70 -23.84 -4.32 65.71
C LEU A 70 -24.63 -4.24 67.03
N ASP A 71 -25.97 -4.17 66.96
CA ASP A 71 -26.86 -4.18 68.12
C ASP A 71 -26.67 -5.48 68.94
N LYS A 72 -26.58 -6.63 68.26
CA LYS A 72 -26.32 -7.94 68.90
C LYS A 72 -24.98 -7.97 69.66
N PHE A 73 -23.99 -7.21 69.19
CA PHE A 73 -22.68 -7.09 69.85
C PHE A 73 -22.57 -5.92 70.81
N GLY A 74 -23.69 -5.27 71.11
CA GLY A 74 -23.73 -4.24 72.14
C GLY A 74 -23.33 -2.85 71.65
N PHE A 75 -23.43 -2.56 70.36
CA PHE A 75 -23.19 -1.22 69.80
C PHE A 75 -24.49 -0.56 69.39
N ASP A 76 -24.74 0.66 69.88
CA ASP A 76 -25.87 1.48 69.44
C ASP A 76 -25.45 2.35 68.26
N THR A 77 -26.13 2.16 67.12
CA THR A 77 -25.85 2.86 65.87
C THR A 77 -26.98 3.78 65.42
N ASP A 78 -28.08 3.89 66.19
CA ASP A 78 -29.24 4.70 65.79
C ASP A 78 -28.91 6.19 65.70
N GLU A 79 -28.10 6.71 66.62
CA GLU A 79 -27.63 8.10 66.57
C GLU A 79 -26.80 8.36 65.31
N LEU A 80 -25.90 7.42 64.96
CA LEU A 80 -24.98 7.54 63.83
C LEU A 80 -25.69 7.37 62.46
N ILE A 81 -26.77 6.59 62.42
CA ILE A 81 -27.60 6.43 61.21
C ILE A 81 -28.44 7.69 60.96
N ASN A 82 -28.99 8.29 62.02
CA ASN A 82 -29.86 9.45 61.91
C ASN A 82 -29.07 10.77 61.79
N ASN A 83 -27.90 10.84 62.44
CA ASN A 83 -27.00 11.99 62.43
C ASN A 83 -25.57 11.52 62.12
N PRO A 84 -25.24 11.25 60.84
CA PRO A 84 -23.93 10.72 60.45
C PRO A 84 -22.77 11.63 60.85
N ARG A 85 -21.74 11.02 61.43
CA ARG A 85 -20.47 11.65 61.75
C ARG A 85 -19.34 10.91 61.04
N TYR A 86 -18.38 11.66 60.53
CA TYR A 86 -17.24 11.16 59.77
C TYR A 86 -15.94 11.66 60.41
N ASP A 87 -14.88 10.87 60.36
CA ASP A 87 -13.56 11.23 60.90
C ASP A 87 -12.97 12.47 60.19
N GLN A 88 -13.30 12.68 58.90
CA GLN A 88 -12.75 13.74 58.05
C GLN A 88 -13.81 14.32 57.08
N PRO A 89 -13.68 15.58 56.62
CA PRO A 89 -14.53 16.13 55.57
C PRO A 89 -14.32 15.40 54.23
N PHE A 90 -15.35 15.32 53.39
CA PHE A 90 -15.27 14.58 52.13
C PHE A 90 -14.26 15.20 51.16
N ARG A 91 -13.38 14.37 50.58
CA ARG A 91 -12.44 14.84 49.55
C ARG A 91 -13.18 15.16 48.25
N LYS A 92 -12.84 16.30 47.63
CA LYS A 92 -13.31 16.68 46.28
C LYS A 92 -12.36 16.10 45.23
N ILE A 93 -12.89 15.37 44.25
CA ILE A 93 -12.11 14.90 43.09
C ILE A 93 -12.18 15.98 42.00
N SER A 94 -11.03 16.51 41.58
CA SER A 94 -10.95 17.30 40.34
C SER A 94 -11.17 16.38 39.14
N PHE A 95 -12.04 16.84 38.23
CA PHE A 95 -12.29 16.19 36.93
C PHE A 95 -11.49 16.86 35.81
N ASP A 96 -10.53 17.71 36.16
CA ASP A 96 -9.76 18.48 35.20
C ASP A 96 -8.93 17.54 34.34
N LYS A 97 -9.02 17.77 33.02
CA LYS A 97 -8.19 17.11 32.02
C LYS A 97 -7.21 18.13 31.49
N SER A 98 -5.92 17.90 31.64
CA SER A 98 -4.92 18.81 31.11
C SER A 98 -3.74 18.04 30.51
N ILE A 99 -3.07 18.70 29.57
CA ILE A 99 -1.84 18.21 28.97
C ILE A 99 -0.80 19.33 28.95
N ASP A 100 0.41 19.00 29.35
CA ASP A 100 1.53 19.93 29.42
C ASP A 100 2.82 19.27 28.94
N THR A 101 3.77 20.10 28.52
CA THR A 101 5.12 19.68 28.13
C THR A 101 6.14 20.49 28.90
N PHE A 102 7.18 19.85 29.44
CA PHE A 102 8.25 20.54 30.15
C PHE A 102 9.59 19.81 30.00
N ALA A 103 10.68 20.55 30.18
CA ALA A 103 12.01 19.95 30.27
C ALA A 103 12.22 19.37 31.67
N ALA A 104 12.62 18.10 31.75
CA ALA A 104 13.09 17.47 32.97
C ALA A 104 14.50 17.97 33.34
N GLU A 105 14.93 17.71 34.57
CA GLU A 105 16.25 18.11 35.09
C GLU A 105 17.43 17.55 34.28
N ASP A 106 17.23 16.43 33.60
CA ASP A 106 18.22 15.79 32.73
C ASP A 106 18.20 16.29 31.27
N GLY A 107 17.42 17.34 30.99
CA GLY A 107 17.30 17.96 29.67
C GLY A 107 16.34 17.24 28.72
N ARG A 108 15.72 16.13 29.10
CA ARG A 108 14.70 15.45 28.28
C ARG A 108 13.38 16.22 28.32
N GLU A 109 12.72 16.36 27.17
CA GLU A 109 11.34 16.83 27.14
C GLU A 109 10.39 15.73 27.63
N ILE A 110 9.47 16.09 28.52
CA ILE A 110 8.46 15.22 29.12
C ILE A 110 7.08 15.78 28.80
N LEU A 111 6.13 14.89 28.54
CA LEU A 111 4.71 15.20 28.45
C LEU A 111 3.98 14.65 29.67
N GLU A 112 3.18 15.50 30.30
CA GLU A 112 2.29 15.17 31.41
C GLU A 112 0.84 15.24 30.94
N MET A 113 0.08 14.16 31.12
CA MET A 113 -1.38 14.14 30.99
C MET A 113 -2.01 13.94 32.36
N ARG A 114 -2.88 14.86 32.76
CA ARG A 114 -3.67 14.75 33.99
C ARG A 114 -5.13 14.49 33.65
N PHE A 115 -5.72 13.47 34.27
CA PHE A 115 -7.15 13.17 34.13
C PHE A 115 -7.61 12.22 35.24
N PRO A 116 -8.90 12.27 35.66
CA PRO A 116 -9.45 11.31 36.61
C PRO A 116 -9.47 9.90 36.02
N TYR A 117 -9.46 8.84 36.86
CA TYR A 117 -9.47 7.46 36.40
C TYR A 117 -10.54 7.23 35.31
N ASN A 118 -10.07 6.89 34.11
CA ASN A 118 -10.89 6.68 32.93
C ASN A 118 -10.29 5.53 32.12
N GLU A 119 -11.00 4.40 32.07
CA GLU A 119 -10.54 3.19 31.42
C GLU A 119 -10.21 3.40 29.94
N LYS A 120 -10.99 4.25 29.25
CA LYS A 120 -10.78 4.58 27.84
C LYS A 120 -9.47 5.32 27.63
N PHE A 121 -9.15 6.31 28.45
CA PHE A 121 -7.89 7.06 28.35
C PHE A 121 -6.68 6.18 28.68
N ILE A 122 -6.80 5.33 29.70
CA ILE A 122 -5.76 4.35 30.04
C ILE A 122 -5.53 3.37 28.86
N SER A 123 -6.60 2.90 28.22
CA SER A 123 -6.50 2.06 27.03
C SER A 123 -5.80 2.77 25.86
N LEU A 124 -6.12 4.04 25.61
CA LEU A 124 -5.46 4.84 24.57
C LEU A 124 -3.97 5.04 24.84
N ILE A 125 -3.57 5.29 26.10
CA ILE A 125 -2.16 5.39 26.49
C ILE A 125 -1.44 4.05 26.31
N ARG A 126 -2.08 2.93 26.62
CA ARG A 126 -1.53 1.59 26.35
C ARG A 126 -1.36 1.33 24.84
N CYS A 127 -2.31 1.78 24.02
CA CYS A 127 -2.18 1.74 22.57
C CYS A 127 -0.98 2.57 22.08
N LEU A 128 -0.79 3.77 22.64
CA LEU A 128 0.37 4.61 22.36
C LEU A 128 1.68 3.90 22.75
N LYS A 129 1.75 3.29 23.94
CA LYS A 129 2.90 2.48 24.37
C LYS A 129 3.24 1.35 23.40
N LYS A 130 2.22 0.71 22.80
CA LYS A 130 2.40 -0.31 21.77
C LYS A 130 2.95 0.29 20.47
N LYS A 131 2.48 1.48 20.06
CA LYS A 131 2.97 2.18 18.87
C LYS A 131 4.43 2.61 18.98
N THR A 132 4.89 2.95 20.19
CA THR A 132 6.30 3.21 20.49
C THR A 132 7.12 1.94 20.73
N GLN A 133 6.56 0.75 20.46
CA GLN A 133 7.18 -0.55 20.71
C GLN A 133 7.66 -0.76 22.17
N GLY A 134 7.08 -0.04 23.13
CA GLY A 134 7.50 -0.05 24.53
C GLY A 134 8.83 0.65 24.84
N LEU A 135 9.47 1.27 23.85
CA LEU A 135 10.77 1.93 23.99
C LEU A 135 10.69 3.30 24.67
N VAL A 136 9.51 3.91 24.67
CA VAL A 136 9.25 5.19 25.32
C VAL A 136 8.70 4.93 26.74
N PRO A 137 9.38 5.39 27.80
CA PRO A 137 8.88 5.30 29.17
C PRO A 137 7.55 6.04 29.30
N MET A 138 6.58 5.38 29.94
CA MET A 138 5.24 5.92 30.23
C MET A 138 4.83 5.45 31.62
N LEU A 139 4.75 6.38 32.58
CA LEU A 139 4.56 6.09 33.99
C LEU A 139 3.28 6.72 34.53
N TYR A 140 2.54 5.96 35.34
CA TYR A 140 1.34 6.44 36.03
C TYR A 140 1.65 6.74 37.49
N ASP A 141 1.34 7.96 37.91
CA ASP A 141 1.32 8.39 39.30
C ASP A 141 -0.13 8.35 39.80
N GLY A 142 -0.41 7.40 40.69
CA GLY A 142 -1.75 7.16 41.23
C GLY A 142 -2.21 8.19 42.25
N GLU A 143 -1.29 8.92 42.89
CA GLU A 143 -1.61 9.94 43.88
C GLU A 143 -2.08 11.21 43.17
N ASN A 144 -1.29 11.68 42.20
CA ASN A 144 -1.59 12.89 41.45
C ASN A 144 -2.46 12.64 40.20
N LYS A 145 -2.80 11.38 39.92
CA LYS A 145 -3.59 10.93 38.76
C LYS A 145 -3.04 11.49 37.45
N LYS A 146 -1.73 11.36 37.27
CA LYS A 146 -1.01 11.88 36.13
C LYS A 146 -0.22 10.79 35.42
N TRP A 147 -0.14 10.91 34.11
CA TRP A 147 0.69 10.08 33.25
C TRP A 147 1.85 10.93 32.73
N THR A 148 3.06 10.44 32.89
CA THR A 148 4.28 11.09 32.38
C THR A 148 4.92 10.23 31.31
N MET A 149 5.40 10.87 30.24
CA MET A 149 5.90 10.19 29.04
C MET A 149 7.10 10.96 28.49
N ASN A 150 8.14 10.28 28.01
CA ASN A 150 9.19 10.99 27.26
C ASN A 150 8.60 11.54 25.96
N TYR A 151 8.89 12.81 25.69
CA TYR A 151 8.39 13.50 24.52
C TYR A 151 9.15 13.07 23.26
N THR A 152 8.41 12.62 22.25
CA THR A 152 8.90 12.15 20.96
C THR A 152 7.83 12.44 19.91
N ASP A 153 8.16 12.41 18.62
CA ASP A 153 7.18 12.65 17.54
C ASP A 153 5.96 11.73 17.63
N THR A 154 6.19 10.47 17.99
CA THR A 154 5.08 9.50 18.15
C THR A 154 4.19 9.90 19.32
N VAL A 155 4.78 10.29 20.46
CA VAL A 155 4.02 10.75 21.63
C VAL A 155 3.29 12.05 21.32
N ALA A 156 3.95 13.06 20.74
CA ALA A 156 3.36 14.32 20.33
C ALA A 156 2.16 14.10 19.41
N TYR A 157 2.33 13.28 18.37
CA TYR A 157 1.27 13.02 17.38
C TYR A 157 0.02 12.40 18.01
N TYR A 158 0.17 11.31 18.77
CA TYR A 158 -0.99 10.60 19.33
C TYR A 158 -1.57 11.31 20.57
N ALA A 159 -0.74 11.93 21.42
CA ALA A 159 -1.21 12.63 22.60
C ALA A 159 -2.01 13.88 22.21
N THR A 160 -1.61 14.61 21.15
CA THR A 160 -2.41 15.72 20.58
C THR A 160 -3.77 15.23 20.10
N LEU A 161 -3.83 14.11 19.37
CA LEU A 161 -5.10 13.54 18.93
C LEU A 161 -6.04 13.18 20.11
N ILE A 162 -5.49 12.61 21.18
CA ILE A 162 -6.26 12.30 22.40
C ILE A 162 -6.74 13.61 23.05
N ALA A 163 -5.85 14.58 23.22
CA ALA A 163 -6.14 15.84 23.88
C ALA A 163 -7.26 16.62 23.17
N VAL A 164 -7.14 16.78 21.85
CA VAL A 164 -8.13 17.51 21.03
C VAL A 164 -9.45 16.73 20.96
N ARG A 165 -9.42 15.40 20.78
CA ARG A 165 -10.66 14.60 20.64
C ARG A 165 -11.49 14.54 21.92
N TYR A 166 -10.85 14.64 23.08
CA TYR A 166 -11.46 14.50 24.39
C TYR A 166 -11.38 15.77 25.22
N ASP A 167 -11.22 16.94 24.60
CA ASP A 167 -11.29 18.25 25.24
C ASP A 167 -10.40 18.36 26.49
N PHE A 168 -9.12 18.01 26.35
CA PHE A 168 -8.11 18.31 27.36
C PHE A 168 -7.73 19.79 27.27
N ASN A 169 -7.49 20.42 28.42
CA ASN A 169 -6.90 21.74 28.47
C ASN A 169 -5.41 21.65 28.08
N ILE A 170 -5.04 22.25 26.94
CA ILE A 170 -3.67 22.24 26.42
C ILE A 170 -2.94 23.45 27.00
N LEU A 171 -2.01 23.20 27.92
CA LEU A 171 -1.33 24.30 28.65
C LEU A 171 -0.25 25.00 27.82
N LYS A 172 0.32 24.32 26.82
CA LYS A 172 1.36 24.86 25.92
C LYS A 172 1.10 24.47 24.47
N THR A 173 1.27 25.42 23.54
CA THR A 173 0.96 25.24 22.11
C THR A 173 1.97 24.39 21.34
N LYS A 174 3.20 24.21 21.86
CA LYS A 174 4.26 23.40 21.24
C LYS A 174 3.75 22.06 20.70
N ILE A 175 2.92 21.35 21.47
CA ILE A 175 2.41 20.03 21.07
C ILE A 175 1.48 20.07 19.83
N LEU A 176 0.83 21.21 19.58
CA LEU A 176 0.01 21.44 18.40
C LEU A 176 0.87 21.79 17.18
N GLU A 177 1.91 22.60 17.39
CA GLU A 177 2.89 22.98 16.37
C GLU A 177 3.65 21.73 15.88
N ASP A 178 4.21 20.95 16.81
CA ASP A 178 4.90 19.69 16.52
C ASP A 178 3.97 18.70 15.82
N TYR A 179 2.69 18.62 16.22
CA TYR A 179 1.69 17.77 15.57
C TYR A 179 1.50 18.12 14.08
N GLU A 180 1.40 19.40 13.73
CA GLU A 180 1.25 19.81 12.34
C GLU A 180 2.52 19.58 11.54
N GLU A 181 3.70 19.83 12.11
CA GLU A 181 4.99 19.53 11.47
C GLU A 181 5.12 18.04 11.13
N ILE A 182 4.95 17.16 12.12
CA ILE A 182 4.99 15.70 11.96
C ILE A 182 3.97 15.24 10.92
N LYS A 183 2.76 15.81 10.93
CA LYS A 183 1.71 15.49 9.97
C LYS A 183 2.08 15.88 8.54
N GLN A 184 2.76 17.01 8.33
CA GLN A 184 3.25 17.37 6.99
C GLN A 184 4.39 16.47 6.54
N GLU A 185 5.35 16.17 7.43
CA GLU A 185 6.45 15.25 7.14
C GLU A 185 5.92 13.86 6.75
N LYS A 186 5.00 13.29 7.53
CA LYS A 186 4.41 11.97 7.23
C LYS A 186 3.58 11.93 5.95
N LYS A 187 3.07 13.06 5.44
CA LYS A 187 2.42 13.09 4.12
C LYS A 187 3.42 12.87 2.99
N GLN A 188 4.68 13.28 3.16
CA GLN A 188 5.73 13.11 2.13
C GLN A 188 6.09 11.64 1.90
N TYR A 189 5.91 10.79 2.91
CA TYR A 189 6.18 9.34 2.83
C TYR A 189 4.96 8.51 2.38
N ARG A 190 3.82 9.14 2.09
CA ARG A 190 2.66 8.40 1.60
C ARG A 190 2.94 7.91 0.18
N PRO A 191 2.48 6.69 -0.18
CA PRO A 191 2.61 6.23 -1.55
C PRO A 191 1.88 7.18 -2.49
N ILE A 192 2.48 7.38 -3.66
CA ILE A 192 1.87 8.11 -4.75
C ILE A 192 0.73 7.26 -5.30
N ILE A 193 -0.43 7.88 -5.49
CA ILE A 193 -1.61 7.18 -5.95
C ILE A 193 -2.26 7.94 -7.10
N ALA A 194 -2.66 7.25 -8.16
CA ALA A 194 -3.49 7.79 -9.22
C ALA A 194 -4.98 7.73 -8.85
N ASP A 195 -5.67 8.86 -9.00
CA ASP A 195 -7.12 8.98 -9.02
C ASP A 195 -7.56 9.14 -10.48
N ILE A 196 -8.16 8.09 -11.03
CA ILE A 196 -8.57 8.01 -12.44
C ILE A 196 -10.09 8.21 -12.49
N ASP A 197 -10.48 9.35 -13.04
CA ASP A 197 -11.87 9.68 -13.35
C ASP A 197 -12.17 9.47 -14.84
N VAL A 198 -13.42 9.66 -15.27
CA VAL A 198 -13.88 9.38 -16.64
C VAL A 198 -13.06 10.10 -17.72
N SER A 199 -12.55 11.30 -17.42
CA SER A 199 -11.84 12.15 -18.37
C SER A 199 -10.58 12.81 -17.80
N SER A 200 -10.17 12.48 -16.58
CA SER A 200 -9.00 13.11 -15.95
C SER A 200 -8.23 12.14 -15.06
N ILE A 201 -6.94 12.40 -14.92
CA ILE A 201 -6.04 11.66 -14.05
C ILE A 201 -5.37 12.66 -13.12
N ARG A 202 -5.43 12.39 -11.81
CA ARG A 202 -4.77 13.20 -10.78
C ARG A 202 -3.90 12.30 -9.92
N PHE A 203 -2.78 12.83 -9.44
CA PHE A 203 -1.96 12.10 -8.47
C PHE A 203 -2.12 12.67 -7.07
N ILE A 204 -2.36 11.78 -6.13
CA ILE A 204 -2.45 12.06 -4.70
C ILE A 204 -1.09 11.72 -4.09
N ASN A 205 -0.59 12.61 -3.21
CA ASN A 205 0.73 12.51 -2.58
C ASN A 205 1.91 12.52 -3.57
N ALA A 206 1.71 12.97 -4.82
CA ALA A 206 2.81 13.11 -5.77
C ALA A 206 3.75 14.26 -5.36
N PRO A 207 5.08 14.05 -5.38
CA PRO A 207 6.05 15.12 -5.19
C PRO A 207 5.97 16.15 -6.33
N ALA A 208 6.45 17.37 -6.09
CA ALA A 208 6.45 18.45 -7.08
C ALA A 208 7.10 18.03 -8.41
N SER A 209 8.23 17.31 -8.35
CA SER A 209 8.93 16.82 -9.54
C SER A 209 8.09 15.89 -10.42
N LEU A 210 7.24 15.03 -9.84
CA LEU A 210 6.33 14.19 -10.62
C LEU A 210 5.18 15.01 -11.21
N GLN A 211 4.70 16.01 -10.48
CA GLN A 211 3.65 16.91 -10.98
C GLN A 211 4.16 17.74 -12.16
N GLU A 212 5.36 18.30 -12.06
CA GLU A 212 6.04 19.03 -13.14
C GLU A 212 6.23 18.12 -14.37
N TYR A 213 6.80 16.93 -14.18
CA TYR A 213 6.95 15.95 -15.27
C TYR A 213 5.60 15.63 -15.96
N TRP A 214 4.53 15.43 -15.19
CA TRP A 214 3.22 15.12 -15.74
C TRP A 214 2.64 16.29 -16.55
N GLN A 215 2.79 17.53 -16.05
CA GLN A 215 2.34 18.74 -16.73
C GLN A 215 3.08 18.95 -18.06
N GLU A 216 4.41 18.77 -18.06
CA GLU A 216 5.26 19.00 -19.23
C GLU A 216 5.09 17.92 -20.31
N HIS A 217 4.94 16.65 -19.91
CA HIS A 217 5.06 15.52 -20.85
C HIS A 217 3.76 14.74 -21.08
N CYS A 218 2.79 14.78 -20.15
CA CYS A 218 1.62 13.90 -20.21
C CYS A 218 0.30 14.67 -20.35
N GLN A 219 0.16 15.85 -19.75
CA GLN A 219 -1.12 16.55 -19.67
C GLN A 219 -1.70 16.97 -21.03
N SER A 220 -0.83 17.24 -22.02
CA SER A 220 -1.23 17.58 -23.39
C SER A 220 -1.62 16.37 -24.25
N LEU A 221 -1.32 15.15 -23.79
CA LEU A 221 -1.67 13.92 -24.50
C LEU A 221 -3.17 13.66 -24.43
N SER A 222 -3.69 12.85 -25.36
CA SER A 222 -5.07 12.37 -25.26
C SER A 222 -5.29 11.57 -23.97
N TYR A 223 -6.51 11.54 -23.47
CA TYR A 223 -6.84 10.78 -22.24
C TYR A 223 -6.38 9.32 -22.31
N LEU A 224 -6.54 8.68 -23.46
CA LEU A 224 -6.11 7.29 -23.66
C LEU A 224 -4.59 7.13 -23.53
N GLN A 225 -3.82 8.06 -24.08
CA GLN A 225 -2.35 8.08 -23.96
C GLN A 225 -1.88 8.43 -22.54
N GLN A 226 -2.59 9.32 -21.85
CA GLN A 226 -2.35 9.60 -20.43
C GLN A 226 -2.56 8.34 -19.59
N ARG A 227 -3.67 7.62 -19.82
CA ARG A 227 -3.95 6.34 -19.15
C ARG A 227 -2.84 5.33 -19.37
N ASP A 228 -2.36 5.23 -20.61
CA ASP A 228 -1.25 4.37 -20.96
C ASP A 228 0.07 4.77 -20.28
N HIS A 229 0.35 6.07 -20.10
CA HIS A 229 1.56 6.54 -19.41
C HIS A 229 1.54 6.26 -17.90
N VAL A 230 0.36 6.22 -17.25
CA VAL A 230 0.27 5.97 -15.80
C VAL A 230 0.96 4.66 -15.40
N LYS A 231 0.83 3.59 -16.19
CA LYS A 231 1.47 2.30 -15.85
C LYS A 231 3.00 2.34 -15.91
N GLN A 232 3.57 3.24 -16.70
CA GLN A 232 5.02 3.43 -16.78
C GLN A 232 5.59 4.09 -15.51
N LEU A 233 4.75 4.82 -14.77
CA LEU A 233 5.12 5.45 -13.50
C LEU A 233 5.09 4.46 -12.32
N GLY A 234 4.57 3.23 -12.52
CA GLY A 234 4.49 2.22 -11.46
C GLY A 234 3.59 2.60 -10.28
N VAL A 235 2.68 3.56 -10.49
CA VAL A 235 1.78 4.06 -9.42
C VAL A 235 0.52 3.21 -9.33
N SER A 236 0.09 2.94 -8.10
CA SER A 236 -1.19 2.28 -7.84
C SER A 236 -2.36 3.25 -8.01
N TYR A 237 -3.58 2.74 -8.14
CA TYR A 237 -4.79 3.57 -8.21
C TYR A 237 -5.70 3.34 -7.00
N THR A 238 -6.26 4.41 -6.43
CA THR A 238 -7.30 4.33 -5.39
C THR A 238 -8.69 4.18 -5.97
N ARG A 239 -8.92 4.74 -7.16
CA ARG A 239 -10.21 4.78 -7.84
C ARG A 239 -9.97 4.73 -9.35
N ASN A 240 -10.84 4.00 -10.04
CA ASN A 240 -10.88 3.96 -11.49
C ASN A 240 -12.34 3.93 -11.96
N ASN A 241 -12.83 5.07 -12.45
CA ASN A 241 -14.18 5.19 -13.03
C ASN A 241 -14.19 5.08 -14.56
N SER A 242 -13.11 4.61 -15.18
CA SER A 242 -13.07 4.48 -16.63
C SER A 242 -14.20 3.57 -17.10
N ALA A 243 -14.80 3.90 -18.24
CA ALA A 243 -15.68 2.95 -18.93
C ALA A 243 -14.91 1.64 -19.22
N PRO A 244 -15.60 0.49 -19.33
CA PRO A 244 -14.95 -0.77 -19.71
C PRO A 244 -14.18 -0.62 -21.03
N ALA A 245 -12.99 -1.22 -21.10
CA ALA A 245 -12.18 -1.21 -22.32
C ALA A 245 -12.80 -2.09 -23.40
N ASN A 246 -13.11 -1.52 -24.56
CA ASN A 246 -13.79 -2.20 -25.66
C ASN A 246 -12.86 -2.44 -26.86
N THR A 247 -11.88 -1.57 -27.06
CA THR A 247 -10.88 -1.68 -28.13
C THR A 247 -9.55 -2.22 -27.61
N LEU A 248 -8.74 -2.83 -28.47
CA LEU A 248 -7.40 -3.30 -28.09
C LEU A 248 -6.52 -2.17 -27.52
N ALA A 249 -6.61 -0.97 -28.09
CA ALA A 249 -5.89 0.21 -27.58
C ALA A 249 -6.29 0.59 -26.14
N GLU A 250 -7.58 0.54 -25.82
CA GLU A 250 -8.07 0.77 -24.45
C GLU A 250 -7.62 -0.32 -23.50
N LYS A 251 -7.68 -1.59 -23.93
CA LYS A 251 -7.25 -2.71 -23.09
C LYS A 251 -5.74 -2.63 -22.80
N ILE A 252 -4.93 -2.25 -23.78
CA ILE A 252 -3.50 -1.95 -23.60
C ILE A 252 -3.30 -0.76 -22.64
N ALA A 253 -3.98 0.36 -22.86
CA ALA A 253 -3.82 1.57 -22.04
C ALA A 253 -4.28 1.36 -20.59
N TYR A 254 -5.31 0.55 -20.36
CA TYR A 254 -5.92 0.37 -19.04
C TYR A 254 -5.24 -0.73 -18.22
N ALA A 255 -4.39 -1.54 -18.84
CA ALA A 255 -3.59 -2.52 -18.16
C ALA A 255 -2.69 -1.89 -17.09
N SER A 256 -2.47 -2.63 -16.00
CA SER A 256 -1.61 -2.22 -14.89
C SER A 256 -0.12 -2.49 -15.15
N GLY A 257 0.18 -3.47 -16.01
CA GLY A 257 1.55 -3.88 -16.35
C GLY A 257 2.03 -3.37 -17.71
N THR A 258 3.34 -3.43 -17.92
CA THR A 258 3.99 -3.10 -19.20
C THR A 258 4.21 -4.32 -20.10
N ASN A 259 4.16 -5.54 -19.54
CA ASN A 259 4.28 -6.81 -20.24
C ASN A 259 2.91 -7.40 -20.50
N LEU A 260 2.50 -7.37 -21.76
CA LEU A 260 1.12 -7.55 -22.15
C LEU A 260 1.00 -8.71 -23.14
N PHE A 261 0.17 -9.70 -22.81
CA PHE A 261 -0.18 -10.77 -23.72
C PHE A 261 -1.32 -10.30 -24.64
N VAL A 262 -1.08 -10.36 -25.95
CA VAL A 262 -2.08 -10.05 -26.96
C VAL A 262 -2.33 -11.33 -27.76
N ASP A 263 -3.53 -11.89 -27.61
CA ASP A 263 -3.89 -13.14 -28.28
C ASP A 263 -4.10 -12.90 -29.79
N ARG A 264 -3.20 -13.45 -30.60
CA ARG A 264 -3.31 -13.33 -32.06
C ARG A 264 -4.45 -14.13 -32.69
N LYS A 265 -5.11 -15.00 -31.92
CA LYS A 265 -6.35 -15.67 -32.35
C LYS A 265 -7.56 -14.75 -32.24
N ILE A 266 -7.46 -13.70 -31.42
CA ILE A 266 -8.53 -12.73 -31.17
C ILE A 266 -8.28 -11.46 -31.99
N TYR A 267 -7.06 -10.94 -31.97
CA TYR A 267 -6.68 -9.71 -32.66
C TYR A 267 -5.74 -10.02 -33.81
N ASP A 268 -6.02 -9.47 -34.99
CA ASP A 268 -5.13 -9.60 -36.14
C ASP A 268 -3.99 -8.56 -36.11
N LYS A 269 -3.02 -8.71 -37.04
CA LYS A 269 -1.84 -7.84 -37.14
C LYS A 269 -2.24 -6.37 -37.33
N LYS A 270 -3.30 -6.13 -38.12
CA LYS A 270 -3.80 -4.78 -38.41
C LYS A 270 -4.38 -4.13 -37.15
N THR A 271 -5.21 -4.84 -36.39
CA THR A 271 -5.79 -4.35 -35.13
C THR A 271 -4.71 -4.02 -34.11
N LEU A 272 -3.66 -4.85 -34.01
CA LEU A 272 -2.50 -4.55 -33.16
C LEU A 272 -1.81 -3.24 -33.58
N LEU A 273 -1.55 -3.07 -34.87
CA LEU A 273 -0.88 -1.87 -35.39
C LEU A 273 -1.71 -0.61 -35.22
N GLU A 274 -3.01 -0.68 -35.48
CA GLU A 274 -3.94 0.43 -35.23
C GLU A 274 -3.94 0.82 -33.74
N ALA A 275 -3.87 -0.14 -32.83
CA ALA A 275 -3.75 0.13 -31.40
C ALA A 275 -2.43 0.85 -31.05
N ILE A 276 -1.29 0.36 -31.56
CA ILE A 276 0.03 0.97 -31.38
C ILE A 276 0.04 2.42 -31.92
N ILE A 277 -0.53 2.64 -33.10
CA ILE A 277 -0.62 3.97 -33.72
C ILE A 277 -1.52 4.89 -32.89
N LYS A 278 -2.69 4.42 -32.45
CA LYS A 278 -3.64 5.20 -31.64
C LYS A 278 -3.04 5.63 -30.29
N LEU A 279 -2.18 4.79 -29.71
CA LEU A 279 -1.44 5.09 -28.48
C LEU A 279 -0.18 5.94 -28.70
N ASN A 280 0.17 6.26 -29.95
CA ASN A 280 1.37 6.99 -30.32
C ASN A 280 2.66 6.32 -29.80
N ASP A 281 2.73 5.00 -29.94
CA ASP A 281 3.84 4.16 -29.45
C ASP A 281 4.94 3.91 -30.49
N LEU A 282 4.91 4.60 -31.63
CA LEU A 282 5.96 4.48 -32.63
C LEU A 282 7.12 5.44 -32.31
N PRO A 283 8.39 5.05 -32.54
CA PRO A 283 8.80 3.84 -33.24
C PRO A 283 8.76 2.57 -32.38
N ALA A 284 8.45 1.45 -33.02
CA ALA A 284 8.44 0.12 -32.42
C ALA A 284 9.71 -0.67 -32.74
N LEU A 285 10.17 -1.42 -31.76
CA LEU A 285 11.26 -2.39 -31.90
C LEU A 285 10.67 -3.78 -32.19
N CYS A 286 11.15 -4.43 -33.23
CA CYS A 286 10.73 -5.77 -33.62
C CYS A 286 11.94 -6.71 -33.58
N PRO A 287 12.16 -7.40 -32.46
CA PRO A 287 13.22 -8.39 -32.37
C PRO A 287 12.96 -9.60 -33.26
N PHE A 288 14.02 -10.14 -33.83
CA PHE A 288 14.02 -11.28 -34.73
C PHE A 288 15.15 -12.26 -34.37
N SER A 289 14.85 -13.57 -34.35
CA SER A 289 15.82 -14.61 -34.00
C SER A 289 16.35 -15.30 -35.24
N GLY A 290 17.68 -15.53 -35.25
CA GLY A 290 18.31 -16.44 -36.19
C GLY A 290 18.29 -15.96 -37.64
N ASP A 291 18.79 -16.83 -38.51
CA ASP A 291 18.64 -16.73 -39.96
C ASP A 291 17.33 -17.39 -40.40
N ILE A 292 16.82 -17.03 -41.57
CA ILE A 292 15.59 -17.64 -42.10
C ILE A 292 15.86 -19.12 -42.37
N GLN A 293 15.13 -20.01 -41.71
CA GLN A 293 15.33 -21.47 -41.84
C GLN A 293 14.16 -22.18 -42.53
N SER A 294 12.98 -21.55 -42.64
CA SER A 294 11.80 -22.21 -43.20
C SER A 294 10.88 -21.28 -43.99
N LYS A 295 10.01 -21.88 -44.81
CA LYS A 295 9.00 -21.15 -45.60
C LYS A 295 7.98 -20.43 -44.72
N GLU A 296 7.63 -20.99 -43.56
CA GLU A 296 6.65 -20.40 -42.63
C GLU A 296 7.18 -19.07 -42.06
N GLU A 297 8.49 -18.98 -41.79
CA GLU A 297 9.11 -17.74 -41.34
C GLU A 297 9.07 -16.67 -42.44
N ILE A 298 9.40 -17.04 -43.68
CA ILE A 298 9.34 -16.14 -44.85
C ILE A 298 7.94 -15.56 -45.01
N ILE A 299 6.93 -16.45 -45.03
CA ILE A 299 5.52 -16.06 -45.19
C ILE A 299 5.11 -15.14 -44.04
N THR A 300 5.44 -15.50 -42.79
CA THR A 300 5.06 -14.71 -41.61
C THR A 300 5.62 -13.29 -41.64
N ILE A 301 6.90 -13.13 -41.99
CA ILE A 301 7.53 -11.80 -42.06
C ILE A 301 6.97 -10.99 -43.24
N HIS A 302 6.75 -11.61 -44.40
CA HIS A 302 6.14 -10.93 -45.55
C HIS A 302 4.72 -10.43 -45.22
N GLU A 303 3.93 -11.24 -44.52
CA GLU A 303 2.62 -10.83 -44.02
C GLU A 303 2.69 -9.63 -43.06
N TRP A 304 3.73 -9.53 -42.23
CA TRP A 304 3.96 -8.35 -41.39
C TRP A 304 4.27 -7.11 -42.21
N LEU A 305 5.12 -7.22 -43.25
CA LEU A 305 5.41 -6.09 -44.14
C LEU A 305 4.12 -5.57 -44.81
N ARG A 306 3.26 -6.47 -45.29
CA ARG A 306 1.93 -6.11 -45.83
C ARG A 306 1.02 -5.49 -44.77
N ALA A 307 1.03 -6.02 -43.55
CA ALA A 307 0.23 -5.48 -42.45
C ALA A 307 0.67 -4.06 -42.08
N PHE A 308 1.98 -3.78 -42.05
CA PHE A 308 2.51 -2.43 -41.85
C PHE A 308 2.02 -1.47 -42.93
N GLU A 309 2.10 -1.85 -44.19
CA GLU A 309 1.61 -1.05 -45.31
C GLU A 309 0.10 -0.77 -45.19
N SER A 310 -0.69 -1.79 -44.86
CA SER A 310 -2.13 -1.66 -44.63
C SER A 310 -2.51 -0.73 -43.46
N ALA A 311 -1.58 -0.53 -42.51
CA ALA A 311 -1.72 0.38 -41.38
C ALA A 311 -1.11 1.78 -41.64
N GLY A 312 -0.69 2.07 -42.88
CA GLY A 312 -0.10 3.36 -43.26
C GLY A 312 1.37 3.52 -42.85
N ILE A 313 2.09 2.42 -42.66
CA ILE A 313 3.53 2.39 -42.44
C ILE A 313 4.19 1.92 -43.74
N SER A 314 4.71 2.88 -44.52
CA SER A 314 5.38 2.58 -45.79
C SER A 314 6.72 1.88 -45.57
N LYS A 315 7.25 1.26 -46.62
CA LYS A 315 8.57 0.61 -46.60
C LYS A 315 9.70 1.57 -46.18
N ASP A 316 9.60 2.85 -46.53
CA ASP A 316 10.56 3.89 -46.14
C ASP A 316 10.53 4.22 -44.64
N ASN A 317 9.46 3.85 -43.94
CA ASN A 317 9.35 3.98 -42.49
C ASN A 317 9.92 2.77 -41.73
N ILE A 318 10.40 1.74 -42.43
CA ILE A 318 10.94 0.52 -41.85
C ILE A 318 12.46 0.57 -41.94
N ALA A 319 13.14 0.25 -40.84
CA ALA A 319 14.59 0.13 -40.80
C ALA A 319 15.02 -1.27 -40.35
N PHE A 320 16.07 -1.80 -40.97
CA PHE A 320 16.67 -3.09 -40.66
C PHE A 320 18.04 -2.90 -40.01
N GLY A 321 18.16 -3.44 -38.81
CA GLY A 321 19.41 -3.51 -38.04
C GLY A 321 20.35 -4.62 -38.47
N PHE A 322 19.92 -5.46 -39.40
CA PHE A 322 20.61 -6.62 -39.93
C PHE A 322 20.20 -6.85 -41.39
N GLU A 323 20.89 -7.77 -42.06
CA GLU A 323 20.57 -8.20 -43.42
C GLU A 323 19.97 -9.60 -43.36
N PHE A 324 18.90 -9.84 -44.11
CA PHE A 324 18.46 -11.19 -44.40
C PHE A 324 19.42 -11.84 -45.40
N ASP A 325 19.52 -13.17 -45.37
CA ASP A 325 20.33 -13.89 -46.34
C ASP A 325 19.71 -13.84 -47.74
N THR A 326 20.56 -14.05 -48.75
CA THR A 326 20.12 -14.13 -50.15
C THR A 326 19.23 -15.36 -50.35
N PRO A 327 18.09 -15.23 -51.08
CA PRO A 327 17.21 -16.36 -51.35
C PRO A 327 17.92 -17.50 -52.09
N ILE A 328 17.71 -18.73 -51.65
CA ILE A 328 18.31 -19.92 -52.27
C ILE A 328 17.64 -20.18 -53.62
N ASN A 329 18.43 -20.26 -54.69
CA ASN A 329 17.93 -20.59 -56.02
C ASN A 329 17.77 -22.12 -56.15
N GLY A 330 16.61 -22.59 -56.61
CA GLY A 330 16.34 -24.02 -56.82
C GLY A 330 17.16 -24.68 -57.93
N ASN A 331 17.88 -23.91 -58.75
CA ASN A 331 18.70 -24.38 -59.88
C ASN A 331 20.17 -24.63 -59.51
N THR A 332 20.52 -24.80 -58.23
CA THR A 332 21.90 -25.04 -57.81
C THR A 332 22.44 -26.37 -58.33
N ASN A 333 23.69 -26.36 -58.80
CA ASN A 333 24.40 -27.51 -59.34
C ASN A 333 24.40 -28.67 -58.31
N PRO A 334 23.91 -29.89 -58.65
CA PRO A 334 23.77 -31.01 -57.71
C PRO A 334 25.07 -31.43 -57.01
N GLU A 335 26.23 -31.07 -57.56
CA GLU A 335 27.56 -31.40 -57.03
C GLU A 335 28.02 -30.51 -55.87
N LEU A 336 27.28 -29.42 -55.58
CA LEU A 336 27.54 -28.54 -54.44
C LEU A 336 26.34 -28.65 -53.49
N GLU A 337 26.42 -29.56 -52.51
CA GLU A 337 25.47 -29.58 -51.39
C GLU A 337 25.55 -28.25 -50.62
N GLN A 338 24.66 -27.30 -50.95
CA GLN A 338 24.43 -26.12 -50.12
C GLN A 338 23.45 -26.48 -49.02
N PHE A 339 23.88 -26.33 -47.76
CA PHE A 339 23.01 -26.42 -46.60
C PHE A 339 22.79 -25.00 -46.02
N PRO A 340 21.54 -24.57 -45.77
CA PRO A 340 20.31 -25.31 -46.04
C PRO A 340 19.98 -25.39 -47.55
N SER A 341 19.35 -26.48 -47.99
CA SER A 341 18.97 -26.68 -49.41
C SER A 341 17.63 -26.01 -49.73
N ALA A 342 17.34 -25.79 -51.02
CA ALA A 342 16.05 -25.26 -51.45
C ALA A 342 14.86 -26.12 -50.97
N ASN A 343 15.01 -27.44 -50.95
CA ASN A 343 13.96 -28.34 -50.42
C ASN A 343 13.79 -28.22 -48.91
N PHE A 344 14.87 -27.93 -48.17
CA PHE A 344 14.80 -27.71 -46.72
C PHE A 344 14.04 -26.43 -46.41
N VAL A 345 14.42 -25.31 -47.02
CA VAL A 345 13.81 -24.01 -46.73
C VAL A 345 12.40 -23.90 -47.30
N TYR A 346 12.21 -24.27 -48.57
CA TYR A 346 10.90 -24.12 -49.21
C TYR A 346 9.96 -25.29 -49.00
N GLY A 347 10.38 -26.36 -48.33
CA GLY A 347 9.60 -27.59 -48.14
C GLY A 347 9.63 -28.52 -49.36
N ALA A 348 9.88 -29.81 -49.11
CA ALA A 348 9.98 -30.83 -50.16
C ALA A 348 8.68 -30.97 -50.97
N ASP A 349 7.53 -30.83 -50.32
CA ASP A 349 6.20 -31.04 -50.92
C ASP A 349 5.62 -29.79 -51.61
N SER A 350 6.30 -28.64 -51.52
CA SER A 350 5.78 -27.38 -52.07
C SER A 350 5.85 -27.37 -53.60
N SER A 351 4.78 -26.91 -54.25
CA SER A 351 4.71 -26.82 -55.71
C SER A 351 5.73 -25.82 -56.27
N MET A 352 6.05 -25.92 -57.56
CA MET A 352 6.94 -24.96 -58.22
C MET A 352 6.43 -23.51 -58.14
N GLU A 353 5.11 -23.32 -58.24
CA GLU A 353 4.47 -22.00 -58.11
C GLU A 353 4.57 -21.45 -56.69
N GLU A 354 4.34 -22.29 -55.67
CA GLU A 354 4.48 -21.91 -54.27
C GLU A 354 5.93 -21.51 -53.97
N ARG A 355 6.91 -22.30 -54.44
CA ARG A 355 8.34 -22.00 -54.29
C ARG A 355 8.72 -20.69 -54.97
N ALA A 356 8.23 -20.44 -56.18
CA ALA A 356 8.50 -19.20 -56.91
C ALA A 356 7.96 -17.97 -56.15
N LYS A 357 6.77 -18.10 -55.56
CA LYS A 357 6.18 -17.04 -54.73
C LYS A 357 7.01 -16.80 -53.45
N ILE A 358 7.34 -17.86 -52.70
CA ILE A 358 8.14 -17.73 -51.46
C ILE A 358 9.53 -17.15 -51.77
N TYR A 359 10.15 -17.56 -52.88
CA TYR A 359 11.41 -17.00 -53.35
C TYR A 359 11.30 -15.49 -53.62
N ALA A 360 10.22 -15.05 -54.29
CA ALA A 360 9.99 -13.63 -54.55
C ALA A 360 9.75 -12.83 -53.26
N ASP A 361 8.96 -13.37 -52.33
CA ASP A 361 8.71 -12.76 -51.02
C ASP A 361 10.04 -12.61 -50.22
N TRP A 362 10.90 -13.65 -50.23
CA TRP A 362 12.23 -13.58 -49.60
C TRP A 362 13.16 -12.59 -50.29
N LYS A 363 13.15 -12.54 -51.62
CA LYS A 363 13.97 -11.59 -52.38
C LYS A 363 13.63 -10.15 -52.03
N GLU A 364 12.34 -9.83 -51.93
CA GLU A 364 11.89 -8.50 -51.50
C GLU A 364 12.40 -8.15 -50.10
N MET A 365 12.26 -9.07 -49.14
CA MET A 365 12.76 -8.85 -47.77
C MET A 365 14.28 -8.61 -47.73
N HIS A 366 15.05 -9.40 -48.49
CA HIS A 366 16.49 -9.27 -48.60
C HIS A 366 16.88 -7.89 -49.17
N GLU A 367 16.29 -7.49 -50.29
CA GLU A 367 16.53 -6.20 -50.92
C GLU A 367 16.21 -5.02 -49.97
N LEU A 368 15.08 -5.09 -49.26
CA LEU A 368 14.69 -4.10 -48.26
C LEU A 368 15.67 -4.03 -47.08
N SER A 369 16.17 -5.17 -46.60
CA SER A 369 17.12 -5.19 -45.48
C SER A 369 18.47 -4.56 -45.83
N ILE A 370 18.85 -4.58 -47.11
CA ILE A 370 20.07 -3.94 -47.61
C ILE A 370 19.83 -2.44 -47.78
N SER A 371 18.74 -2.04 -48.43
CA SER A 371 18.46 -0.64 -48.76
C SER A 371 18.10 0.20 -47.54
N ASN A 372 17.33 -0.36 -46.60
CA ASN A 372 16.70 0.38 -45.51
C ASN A 372 17.42 0.18 -44.17
N ARG A 373 18.71 0.55 -44.06
CA ARG A 373 19.46 0.46 -42.78
C ARG A 373 19.47 1.74 -41.96
N LYS A 374 19.12 2.86 -42.58
CA LYS A 374 19.18 4.18 -41.93
C LYS A 374 17.98 4.34 -41.00
N ILE A 375 18.25 4.72 -39.77
CA ILE A 375 17.24 5.06 -38.77
C ILE A 375 17.16 6.58 -38.68
N THR A 376 15.98 7.14 -38.95
CA THR A 376 15.70 8.58 -39.03
C THR A 376 14.44 8.91 -38.25
N ALA A 377 14.12 10.20 -38.08
CA ALA A 377 12.91 10.62 -37.39
C ALA A 377 11.61 10.12 -38.04
N ALA A 378 11.64 9.72 -39.33
CA ALA A 378 10.51 9.13 -40.03
C ALA A 378 10.39 7.60 -39.84
N THR A 379 11.38 6.96 -39.22
CA THR A 379 11.37 5.53 -38.96
C THR A 379 10.31 5.20 -37.90
N LYS A 380 9.45 4.23 -38.20
CA LYS A 380 8.37 3.75 -37.35
C LYS A 380 8.59 2.31 -36.88
N ILE A 381 9.20 1.46 -37.68
CA ILE A 381 9.47 0.05 -37.33
C ILE A 381 10.97 -0.21 -37.45
N ILE A 382 11.54 -0.87 -36.44
CA ILE A 382 12.96 -1.18 -36.37
C ILE A 382 13.15 -2.67 -36.13
N PHE A 383 13.57 -3.37 -37.16
CA PHE A 383 13.95 -4.77 -37.08
C PHE A 383 15.34 -4.89 -36.46
N VAL A 384 15.47 -5.74 -35.44
CA VAL A 384 16.75 -5.97 -34.76
C VAL A 384 16.99 -7.45 -34.56
N ARG A 385 18.25 -7.86 -34.73
CA ARG A 385 18.70 -9.25 -34.55
C ARG A 385 20.04 -9.24 -33.86
N ASN A 386 20.16 -10.07 -32.83
CA ASN A 386 21.38 -10.37 -32.06
C ASN A 386 22.04 -9.20 -31.31
N LYS A 387 22.01 -7.96 -31.82
CA LYS A 387 22.66 -6.79 -31.22
C LYS A 387 21.90 -5.50 -31.53
N ILE A 388 22.13 -4.47 -30.72
CA ILE A 388 21.61 -3.13 -30.99
C ILE A 388 22.33 -2.52 -32.21
N PRO A 389 21.62 -2.09 -33.26
CA PRO A 389 22.25 -1.51 -34.43
C PRO A 389 22.99 -0.21 -34.09
N ARG A 390 24.19 -0.02 -34.66
CA ARG A 390 24.94 1.24 -34.49
C ARG A 390 24.16 2.45 -35.01
N THR A 391 23.33 2.26 -36.03
CA THR A 391 22.45 3.31 -36.57
C THR A 391 21.38 3.73 -35.57
N LEU A 392 20.85 2.80 -34.77
CA LEU A 392 19.90 3.12 -33.70
C LEU A 392 20.58 3.97 -32.63
N LEU A 393 21.75 3.52 -32.15
CA LEU A 393 22.53 4.25 -31.15
C LEU A 393 22.90 5.67 -31.60
N LYS A 394 23.29 5.84 -32.88
CA LYS A 394 23.67 7.15 -33.44
C LYS A 394 22.47 8.06 -33.70
N SER A 395 21.28 7.51 -33.94
CA SER A 395 20.09 8.30 -34.26
C SER A 395 19.52 9.07 -33.07
N GLY A 396 19.82 8.64 -31.84
CA GLY A 396 19.21 9.18 -30.62
C GLY A 396 17.72 8.83 -30.45
N ILE A 397 17.14 8.06 -31.38
CA ILE A 397 15.74 7.65 -31.37
C ILE A 397 15.53 6.57 -30.31
N LYS A 398 14.51 6.76 -29.49
CA LYS A 398 14.09 5.82 -28.44
C LYS A 398 12.81 5.11 -28.89
N PRO A 399 12.84 3.78 -29.11
CA PRO A 399 11.61 3.04 -29.32
C PRO A 399 10.69 3.13 -28.09
N CYS A 400 9.38 3.16 -28.30
CA CYS A 400 8.40 3.27 -27.20
C CYS A 400 7.74 1.91 -26.88
N VAL A 401 7.73 0.99 -27.84
CA VAL A 401 7.15 -0.35 -27.71
C VAL A 401 8.03 -1.40 -28.37
N ALA A 402 8.02 -2.62 -27.84
CA ALA A 402 8.43 -3.81 -28.58
C ALA A 402 7.25 -4.75 -28.77
N PHE A 403 7.19 -5.41 -29.94
CA PHE A 403 6.25 -6.50 -30.16
C PHE A 403 6.88 -7.63 -30.99
N MET A 404 6.39 -8.84 -30.76
CA MET A 404 6.91 -10.05 -31.38
C MET A 404 6.29 -10.28 -32.76
N LEU A 405 7.15 -10.61 -33.74
CA LEU A 405 6.70 -10.99 -35.08
C LEU A 405 6.39 -12.49 -35.18
N GLN A 406 7.08 -13.31 -34.39
CA GLN A 406 7.02 -14.77 -34.41
C GLN A 406 6.16 -15.32 -33.26
N ASP A 407 5.58 -16.52 -33.44
CA ASP A 407 4.93 -17.27 -32.36
C ASP A 407 5.96 -17.91 -31.42
N ASN A 408 6.59 -17.12 -30.56
CA ASN A 408 7.56 -17.65 -29.62
C ASN A 408 7.18 -17.23 -28.19
N PRO A 409 7.22 -18.14 -27.19
CA PRO A 409 6.98 -17.77 -25.79
C PRO A 409 8.00 -16.76 -25.24
N ARG A 410 9.19 -16.64 -25.85
CA ARG A 410 10.27 -15.76 -25.38
C ARG A 410 10.71 -14.78 -26.45
N TRP A 411 11.19 -13.61 -26.02
CA TRP A 411 11.77 -12.63 -26.93
C TRP A 411 12.89 -13.30 -27.74
N PRO A 412 12.87 -13.17 -29.07
CA PRO A 412 13.84 -13.80 -29.95
C PRO A 412 15.16 -13.03 -29.89
N MET A 413 15.94 -13.28 -28.84
CA MET A 413 17.12 -12.49 -28.49
C MET A 413 18.32 -13.39 -28.29
N SER A 414 19.47 -12.95 -28.80
CA SER A 414 20.72 -13.70 -28.68
C SER A 414 21.74 -13.06 -27.74
N THR A 415 21.49 -11.85 -27.22
CA THR A 415 22.42 -11.15 -26.33
C THR A 415 21.74 -10.39 -25.20
N ASN A 416 22.38 -10.44 -24.02
CA ASN A 416 21.97 -9.74 -22.81
C ASN A 416 21.76 -8.23 -23.02
N THR A 417 22.46 -7.59 -23.95
CA THR A 417 22.34 -6.16 -24.20
C THR A 417 21.03 -5.83 -24.92
N LEU A 418 20.65 -6.64 -25.91
CA LEU A 418 19.40 -6.44 -26.63
C LEU A 418 18.19 -6.80 -25.74
N ASP A 419 18.33 -7.82 -24.89
CA ASP A 419 17.36 -8.15 -23.84
C ASP A 419 17.10 -6.96 -22.92
N ARG A 420 18.16 -6.39 -22.34
CA ARG A 420 18.05 -5.22 -21.46
C ARG A 420 17.41 -4.02 -22.16
N LEU A 421 17.68 -3.82 -23.46
CA LEU A 421 17.01 -2.77 -24.22
C LEU A 421 15.50 -3.01 -24.25
N VAL A 422 15.05 -4.20 -24.66
CA VAL A 422 13.62 -4.52 -24.70
C VAL A 422 12.98 -4.46 -23.33
N GLU A 423 13.66 -4.96 -22.30
CA GLU A 423 13.16 -4.89 -20.92
C GLU A 423 13.02 -3.46 -20.39
N SER A 424 13.86 -2.54 -20.87
CA SER A 424 13.79 -1.12 -20.54
C SER A 424 12.71 -0.36 -21.29
N LEU A 425 12.10 -0.97 -22.32
CA LEU A 425 11.07 -0.28 -23.09
C LEU A 425 9.81 -0.04 -22.25
N PRO A 426 9.13 1.11 -22.45
CA PRO A 426 7.89 1.43 -21.75
C PRO A 426 6.80 0.37 -21.88
N LYS A 427 6.82 -0.39 -22.99
CA LYS A 427 5.78 -1.35 -23.32
C LYS A 427 6.32 -2.53 -24.13
N ARG A 428 5.83 -3.73 -23.80
CA ARG A 428 6.22 -5.01 -24.39
C ARG A 428 4.96 -5.82 -24.70
N LEU A 429 4.65 -5.97 -25.98
CA LEU A 429 3.46 -6.68 -26.47
C LEU A 429 3.88 -8.07 -26.97
N TYR A 430 3.53 -9.08 -26.19
CA TYR A 430 3.67 -10.48 -26.53
C TYR A 430 2.48 -10.88 -27.41
N TYR A 431 2.64 -10.65 -28.71
CA TYR A 431 1.62 -11.01 -29.71
C TYR A 431 1.76 -12.48 -30.09
N MET A 432 1.04 -13.35 -29.36
CA MET A 432 1.23 -14.80 -29.37
C MET A 432 -0.10 -15.56 -29.35
N SER A 433 -0.09 -16.86 -29.65
CA SER A 433 -1.32 -17.67 -29.78
C SER A 433 -1.67 -18.42 -28.49
N GLN A 434 -0.71 -18.51 -27.58
CA GLN A 434 -0.83 -19.16 -26.28
C GLN A 434 0.00 -18.39 -25.26
N MET A 435 -0.56 -18.21 -24.06
CA MET A 435 0.13 -17.53 -22.97
C MET A 435 1.14 -18.49 -22.32
N PRO A 436 2.43 -18.12 -22.23
CA PRO A 436 3.43 -18.94 -21.55
C PRO A 436 3.12 -19.04 -20.06
N SER A 437 3.29 -20.23 -19.49
CA SER A 437 3.03 -20.51 -18.07
C SER A 437 4.14 -20.02 -17.15
N ASP A 438 5.35 -19.79 -17.67
CA ASP A 438 6.55 -19.41 -16.92
C ASP A 438 6.82 -17.89 -16.88
N ILE A 439 6.01 -17.07 -17.56
CA ILE A 439 6.19 -15.61 -17.64
C ILE A 439 4.97 -14.90 -17.08
N ILE A 440 5.21 -13.94 -16.17
CA ILE A 440 4.15 -13.07 -15.64
C ILE A 440 3.76 -12.05 -16.72
N LEU A 441 2.67 -12.33 -17.42
CA LEU A 441 2.05 -11.45 -18.41
C LEU A 441 0.65 -11.06 -17.93
N GLN A 442 0.23 -9.82 -18.23
CA GLN A 442 -1.17 -9.44 -18.11
C GLN A 442 -1.91 -9.76 -19.41
N SER A 443 -2.95 -10.58 -19.33
CA SER A 443 -3.85 -10.87 -20.46
C SER A 443 -4.79 -9.69 -20.72
N ILE A 444 -5.10 -9.44 -22.00
CA ILE A 444 -5.81 -8.25 -22.51
C ILE A 444 -6.97 -8.65 -23.43
#